data_AF-U9TJQ4-F1
#
_entry.id   AF-U9TJQ4-F1
#
_cell.length_a   1.000
_cell.length_b   1.000
_cell.length_c   1.000
_cell.angle_alpha   90.00
_cell.angle_beta   90.00
_cell.angle_gamma   90.00
#
_symmetry.space_group_name_H-M   'P 1'
#
loop_
_entity.id
_entity.type
_entity.pdbx_description
1 polymer ?
#
loop_
_entity_poly.entity_id
_entity_poly.type
_entity_poly.pdbx_seq_one_letter_code
_entity_poly.pdbx_strand_id
1 'polypeptide(L)'
;KKKSRKGNIPRPQNSFVIYRRDFMAKVKLNYGHEISSNLPFVSTKAAKWWSSENSEVKNTYQIIADLARKVHIRVYPNYVFKPKKR
;
A
#
# COMPACT_ATOMS: atom_id res chain seq x y z
N LYS A 1 -21.72 -0.28 -0.34
CA LYS A 1 -21.50 0.35 1.00
C LYS A 1 -20.07 0.05 1.49
N LYS A 2 -19.16 1.05 1.55
CA LYS A 2 -17.86 0.87 2.25
C LYS A 2 -18.17 0.64 3.74
N LYS A 3 -17.90 -0.56 4.28
CA LYS A 3 -17.97 -0.79 5.73
C LYS A 3 -17.02 0.21 6.38
N SER A 4 -17.55 1.12 7.20
CA SER A 4 -16.71 2.02 7.99
C SER A 4 -15.80 1.16 8.85
N ARG A 5 -14.50 1.42 8.84
CA ARG A 5 -13.51 0.70 9.65
C ARG A 5 -13.55 1.13 11.12
N LYS A 6 -14.72 1.53 11.65
CA LYS A 6 -14.84 1.96 13.05
C LYS A 6 -14.39 0.80 13.95
N GLY A 7 -13.22 0.95 14.57
CA GLY A 7 -12.65 0.02 15.56
C GLY A 7 -11.48 -0.87 15.12
N ASN A 8 -11.16 -1.01 13.83
CA ASN A 8 -10.07 -1.92 13.41
C ASN A 8 -8.79 -1.16 13.02
N ILE A 9 -7.71 -1.38 13.79
CA ILE A 9 -6.37 -0.90 13.48
C ILE A 9 -5.93 -1.51 12.13
N PRO A 10 -5.56 -0.70 11.12
CA PRO A 10 -5.09 -1.21 9.84
C PRO A 10 -3.73 -1.90 9.99
N ARG A 11 -3.44 -2.84 9.10
CA ARG A 11 -2.10 -3.44 8.97
C ARG A 11 -1.08 -2.37 8.57
N PRO A 12 0.18 -2.46 9.04
CA PRO A 12 1.26 -1.68 8.43
C PRO A 12 1.38 -2.04 6.94
N GLN A 13 1.73 -1.06 6.12
CA GLN A 13 1.84 -1.25 4.68
C GLN A 13 3.22 -1.81 4.33
N ASN A 14 3.27 -2.83 3.47
CA ASN A 14 4.52 -3.33 2.91
C ASN A 14 5.01 -2.46 1.75
N SER A 15 6.22 -2.74 1.27
CA SER A 15 6.89 -1.98 0.20
C SER A 15 6.04 -1.88 -1.07
N PHE A 16 5.47 -2.99 -1.54
CA PHE A 16 4.60 -2.99 -2.72
C PHE A 16 3.30 -2.18 -2.53
N VAL A 17 2.67 -2.23 -1.35
CA VAL A 17 1.46 -1.45 -1.08
C VAL A 17 1.77 0.05 -1.10
N ILE A 18 2.93 0.46 -0.60
CA ILE A 18 3.39 1.85 -0.67
C ILE A 18 3.67 2.24 -2.12
N TYR A 19 4.41 1.42 -2.87
CA TYR A 19 4.68 1.61 -4.30
C TYR A 19 3.40 1.78 -5.12
N ARG A 20 2.42 0.89 -4.93
CA ARG A 20 1.14 0.96 -5.64
C ARG A 20 0.36 2.23 -5.33
N ARG A 21 0.47 2.77 -4.10
CA ARG A 21 -0.17 4.04 -3.73
C ARG A 21 0.50 5.22 -4.43
N ASP A 22 1.83 5.22 -4.51
CA ASP A 22 2.59 6.21 -5.28
C ASP A 22 2.21 6.15 -6.78
N PHE A 23 2.20 4.95 -7.36
CA PHE A 23 1.74 4.73 -8.73
C PHE A 23 0.29 5.22 -8.94
N MET A 24 -0.62 4.92 -8.01
CA MET A 24 -2.01 5.41 -8.08
C MET A 24 -2.09 6.94 -8.05
N ALA A 25 -1.23 7.60 -7.27
CA ALA A 25 -1.15 9.06 -7.23
C ALA A 25 -0.64 9.63 -8.56
N LYS A 26 0.39 9.03 -9.16
CA LYS A 26 0.89 9.37 -10.49
C LYS A 26 -0.18 9.19 -11.57
N VAL A 27 -0.90 8.08 -11.55
CA VAL A 27 -2.03 7.83 -12.47
C VAL A 27 -3.11 8.89 -12.30
N LYS A 28 -3.45 9.26 -11.06
CA LYS A 28 -4.45 10.29 -10.78
C LYS A 28 -4.04 11.65 -11.35
N LEU A 29 -2.76 12.01 -11.24
CA LEU A 29 -2.24 13.27 -11.76
C LEU A 29 -2.26 13.31 -13.29
N ASN A 30 -1.87 12.21 -13.95
CA ASN A 30 -1.72 12.17 -15.41
C ASN A 30 -3.02 11.85 -16.17
N TYR A 31 -3.91 11.06 -15.57
CA TYR A 31 -5.08 10.48 -16.25
C TYR A 31 -6.40 10.72 -15.50
N GLY A 32 -6.35 11.47 -14.39
CA GLY A 32 -7.54 11.84 -13.62
C GLY A 32 -8.03 10.77 -12.63
N HIS A 33 -9.04 11.18 -11.86
CA HIS A 33 -9.55 10.37 -10.75
C HIS A 33 -10.22 9.06 -11.21
N GLU A 34 -10.95 9.09 -12.34
CA GLU A 34 -11.70 7.95 -12.84
C GLU A 34 -10.81 6.73 -13.06
N ILE A 35 -9.69 6.91 -13.77
CA ILE A 35 -8.73 5.85 -14.06
C ILE A 35 -8.01 5.41 -12.77
N SER A 36 -7.60 6.36 -11.92
CA SER A 36 -6.93 6.03 -10.65
C SER A 36 -7.82 5.26 -9.66
N SER A 37 -9.13 5.43 -9.76
CA SER A 37 -10.11 4.77 -8.88
C SER A 37 -10.33 3.29 -9.25
N ASN A 38 -9.94 2.89 -10.47
CA ASN A 38 -10.00 1.51 -10.93
C ASN A 38 -8.87 0.68 -10.28
N LEU A 39 -9.14 0.17 -9.08
CA LEU A 39 -8.16 -0.57 -8.28
C LEU A 39 -7.62 -1.84 -8.97
N PRO A 40 -8.43 -2.66 -9.66
CA PRO A 40 -7.90 -3.78 -10.45
C PRO A 40 -6.86 -3.33 -11.48
N PHE A 41 -7.20 -2.31 -12.29
CA PHE A 41 -6.29 -1.77 -13.30
C PHE A 41 -4.97 -1.27 -12.69
N VAL A 42 -5.07 -0.41 -11.67
CA VAL A 42 -3.91 0.16 -10.97
C VAL A 42 -3.04 -0.94 -10.36
N SER A 43 -3.65 -1.96 -9.75
CA SER A 43 -2.90 -3.04 -9.09
C SER A 43 -2.18 -3.92 -10.11
N THR A 44 -2.83 -4.25 -11.22
CA THR A 44 -2.19 -5.04 -12.29
C THR A 44 -1.04 -4.28 -12.94
N LYS A 45 -1.20 -2.99 -13.22
CA LYS A 45 -0.12 -2.17 -13.80
C LYS A 45 1.04 -1.98 -12.82
N ALA A 46 0.75 -1.63 -11.57
CA ALA A 46 1.77 -1.50 -10.53
C ALA A 46 2.54 -2.81 -10.30
N ALA A 47 1.88 -3.96 -10.32
CA ALA A 47 2.55 -5.25 -10.18
C ALA A 47 3.54 -5.52 -11.33
N LYS A 48 3.14 -5.23 -12.57
CA LYS A 48 4.03 -5.37 -13.74
C LYS A 48 5.28 -4.50 -13.60
N TRP A 49 5.10 -3.23 -13.24
CA TRP A 49 6.20 -2.28 -13.09
C TRP A 49 7.10 -2.62 -11.91
N TRP A 50 6.51 -3.00 -10.77
CA TRP A 50 7.26 -3.45 -9.60
C TRP A 50 8.21 -4.61 -9.92
N SER A 51 7.77 -5.58 -10.73
CA SER A 51 8.64 -6.69 -11.14
C SER A 51 9.85 -6.21 -11.96
N SER A 52 9.65 -5.27 -12.89
CA SER A 52 10.71 -4.70 -13.74
C SER A 52 11.56 -3.61 -13.07
N GLU A 53 11.14 -3.10 -11.92
CA GLU A 53 11.82 -2.02 -11.20
C GLU A 53 13.22 -2.45 -10.71
N ASN A 54 14.16 -1.50 -10.69
CA ASN A 54 15.52 -1.73 -10.22
C ASN A 54 15.60 -2.03 -8.71
N SER A 55 16.75 -2.54 -8.28
CA SER A 55 17.03 -2.87 -6.88
C SER A 55 16.97 -1.66 -5.96
N GLU A 56 17.42 -0.51 -6.43
CA GLU A 56 17.58 0.72 -5.64
C GLU A 56 16.21 1.29 -5.25
N VAL A 57 15.28 1.31 -6.19
CA VAL A 57 13.89 1.73 -5.96
C VAL A 57 13.20 0.73 -5.05
N LYS A 58 13.34 -0.59 -5.31
CA LYS A 58 12.79 -1.62 -4.41
C LYS A 58 13.31 -1.46 -2.98
N ASN A 59 14.60 -1.18 -2.81
CA ASN A 59 15.23 -0.93 -1.52
C ASN A 59 14.67 0.35 -0.85
N THR A 60 14.47 1.42 -1.62
CA THR A 60 13.84 2.65 -1.11
C THR A 60 12.46 2.36 -0.52
N TYR A 61 11.62 1.63 -1.25
CA TYR A 61 10.29 1.25 -0.75
C TYR A 61 10.34 0.26 0.42
N GLN A 62 11.37 -0.58 0.49
CA GLN A 62 11.62 -1.45 1.63
C GLN A 62 11.94 -0.64 2.89
N ILE A 63 12.82 0.36 2.79
CA ILE A 63 13.14 1.27 3.90
C ILE A 63 11.87 1.99 4.38
N ILE A 64 11.03 2.50 3.46
CA ILE A 64 9.77 3.16 3.83
C ILE A 64 8.81 2.18 4.52
N ALA A 65 8.73 0.93 4.06
CA ALA A 65 7.91 -0.10 4.70
C ALA A 65 8.41 -0.43 6.12
N ASP A 66 9.72 -0.47 6.32
CA ASP A 66 10.32 -0.69 7.63
C ASP A 66 10.07 0.48 8.59
N LEU A 67 10.13 1.72 8.10
CA LEU A 67 9.72 2.90 8.87
C LEU A 67 8.22 2.86 9.21
N ALA A 68 7.37 2.51 8.25
CA ALA A 68 5.92 2.38 8.47
C ALA A 68 5.61 1.32 9.54
N ARG A 69 6.33 0.20 9.54
CA ARG A 69 6.24 -0.84 10.57
C ARG A 69 6.73 -0.34 11.92
N LYS A 70 7.87 0.35 12.00
CA LYS A 70 8.39 0.93 13.26
C LYS A 70 7.40 1.94 13.87
N VAL A 71 6.85 2.83 13.05
CA VAL A 71 5.81 3.79 13.47
C VAL A 71 4.56 3.04 13.93
N HIS A 72 4.12 2.02 13.19
CA HIS A 72 2.95 1.24 13.54
C HIS A 72 3.08 0.52 14.90
N ILE A 73 4.24 -0.08 15.19
CA ILE A 73 4.54 -0.69 16.49
C ILE A 73 4.49 0.35 17.62
N ARG A 74 5.04 1.56 17.38
CA ARG A 74 5.02 2.64 18.38
C ARG A 74 3.61 3.18 18.63
N VAL A 75 2.79 3.32 17.58
CA VAL A 75 1.43 3.85 17.67
C VAL A 75 0.45 2.80 18.20
N TYR A 76 0.69 1.52 17.91
CA TYR A 76 -0.17 0.40 18.28
C TYR A 76 0.65 -0.74 18.91
N PRO A 77 1.19 -0.54 20.13
CA PRO A 77 2.09 -1.52 20.77
C PRO A 77 1.44 -2.90 21.00
N ASN A 78 0.11 -2.93 21.18
CA ASN A 78 -0.66 -4.16 21.39
C ASN A 78 -1.29 -4.72 20.11
N TYR A 79 -0.84 -4.29 18.93
CA TYR A 79 -1.40 -4.77 17.68
C TYR A 79 -1.03 -6.21 17.39
N VAL A 80 -2.04 -7.04 17.12
CA VAL A 80 -1.86 -8.42 16.66
C VAL A 80 -2.73 -8.64 15.41
N PHE A 81 -2.13 -9.21 14.36
CA PHE A 81 -2.86 -9.56 13.16
C PHE A 81 -3.80 -10.75 13.42
N LYS A 82 -5.11 -10.50 13.35
CA LYS A 82 -6.16 -11.52 13.49
C LYS A 82 -6.91 -11.67 12.15
N PRO A 83 -6.48 -12.58 11.25
CA PRO A 83 -7.20 -12.81 10.01
C PRO A 83 -8.59 -13.38 10.30
N LYS A 84 -9.60 -12.91 9.57
CA LYS A 84 -10.90 -13.59 9.56
C LYS A 84 -10.74 -14.87 8.75
N LYS A 85 -11.10 -16.02 9.33
CA LYS A 85 -11.27 -17.27 8.58
C LYS A 85 -12.32 -17.02 7.49
N ARG A 86 -12.06 -17.54 6.29
CA ARG A 86 -12.99 -17.47 5.16
C ARG A 86 -14.08 -18.52 5.34
#